data_AF-W7EZW8-F1
#
_entry.id   AF-W7EZW8-F1
#
_cell.length_a   1.000
_cell.length_b   1.000
_cell.length_c   1.000
_cell.angle_alpha   90.00
_cell.angle_beta   90.00
_cell.angle_gamma   90.00
#
_symmetry.space_group_name_H-M   'P 1'
#
loop_
_entity.id
_entity.type
_entity.pdbx_description
1 polymer ?
#
loop_
_entity_poly.entity_id
_entity_poly.type
_entity_poly.pdbx_seq_one_letter_code
_entity_poly.pdbx_strand_id
1 'polypeptide(L)'
;MAATTNPLHGTPRSSQRPVSSHTFTIAGILVDVHGLDEIPASASSAACLWLLNPRLQTKETMEPIANRVITEWNKRIQEGRAGKNPKGLIAAAFDQRNHGSRKVDELHNQAWREGNERHAQDMFGCYHGTATDTSQLINHLESYIFTAPDAPKITHHYALGISLGGHATWHCLLGDPRITAGVVGIGCPDYTRLMTDRARLSKRESYTRTTPPGAAFFGSPDFPQALQDAIAQYDPAGLMLPGTFNPIGDDKQPDQAQLDRMKTIMRERLQGKRILNLSGKIDKLVPYAAGKPFLNHFKRIIAEDSSLDISFEDVLFDGVGHAFPQAMADKAADWLCDTLTKDDAGPVSSKI
;
A
#
# COMPACT_ATOMS: atom_id res chain seq x y z
N MET A 1 17.10 3.26 21.77
CA MET A 1 16.46 2.18 20.97
C MET A 1 16.66 2.55 19.51
N ALA A 2 17.09 1.59 18.69
CA ALA A 2 17.60 1.80 17.34
C ALA A 2 16.55 2.42 16.40
N ALA A 3 17.02 3.19 15.41
CA ALA A 3 16.22 3.66 14.28
C ALA A 3 15.38 2.53 13.70
N THR A 4 14.18 2.86 13.19
CA THR A 4 13.29 1.91 12.52
C THR A 4 14.07 1.11 11.48
N THR A 5 14.28 -0.19 11.74
CA THR A 5 15.10 -1.04 10.88
C THR A 5 14.38 -1.23 9.55
N ASN A 6 15.12 -1.27 8.44
CA ASN A 6 14.56 -1.57 7.13
C ASN A 6 13.77 -2.89 7.21
N PRO A 7 12.44 -2.90 6.97
CA PRO A 7 11.64 -4.13 7.11
C PRO A 7 12.03 -5.20 6.09
N LEU A 8 12.72 -4.82 5.00
CA LEU A 8 13.23 -5.73 3.98
C LEU A 8 14.63 -6.28 4.27
N HIS A 9 15.30 -5.89 5.37
CA HIS A 9 16.65 -6.38 5.69
C HIS A 9 16.75 -7.91 5.74
N GLY A 10 15.69 -8.59 6.16
CA GLY A 10 15.60 -10.06 6.20
C GLY A 10 15.13 -10.72 4.90
N THR A 11 14.91 -9.96 3.83
CA THR A 11 14.56 -10.52 2.51
C THR A 11 15.83 -10.78 1.72
N PRO A 12 16.19 -12.04 1.43
CA PRO A 12 17.35 -12.32 0.61
C PRO A 12 17.15 -11.75 -0.79
N ARG A 13 18.20 -11.14 -1.33
CA ARG A 13 18.29 -10.86 -2.76
C ARG A 13 18.27 -12.20 -3.51
N SER A 14 17.59 -12.26 -4.65
CA SER A 14 17.63 -13.44 -5.50
C SER A 14 19.07 -13.72 -5.93
N SER A 15 19.45 -14.99 -6.02
CA SER A 15 20.74 -15.41 -6.61
C SER A 15 20.73 -15.42 -8.13
N GLN A 16 19.56 -15.18 -8.75
CA GLN A 16 19.42 -15.05 -10.20
C GLN A 16 19.94 -13.69 -10.67
N ARG A 17 20.26 -13.58 -11.96
CA ARG A 17 20.60 -12.28 -12.54
C ARG A 17 19.43 -11.32 -12.35
N PRO A 18 19.70 -10.08 -11.90
CA PRO A 18 18.64 -9.09 -11.79
C PRO A 18 18.06 -8.78 -13.17
N VAL A 19 16.76 -8.45 -13.18
CA VAL A 19 16.06 -7.98 -14.39
C VAL A 19 16.55 -6.59 -14.78
N SER A 20 16.28 -6.15 -16.00
CA SER A 20 16.67 -4.83 -16.46
C SER A 20 16.08 -3.73 -15.59
N SER A 21 16.78 -2.59 -15.50
CA SER A 21 16.35 -1.43 -14.73
C SER A 21 16.73 -0.16 -15.48
N HIS A 22 15.73 0.66 -15.79
CA HIS A 22 15.90 1.92 -16.52
C HIS A 22 15.26 3.06 -15.73
N THR A 23 16.02 4.13 -15.48
CA THR A 23 15.51 5.30 -14.76
C THR A 23 15.02 6.37 -15.73
N PHE A 24 13.78 6.81 -15.54
CA PHE A 24 13.16 7.87 -16.31
C PHE A 24 12.80 9.05 -15.41
N THR A 25 12.89 10.27 -15.95
CA THR A 25 12.34 11.46 -15.28
C THR A 25 10.93 11.72 -15.82
N ILE A 26 9.91 11.29 -15.08
CA ILE A 26 8.50 11.36 -15.47
C ILE A 26 7.81 12.41 -14.60
N ALA A 27 7.28 13.47 -15.21
CA ALA A 27 6.64 14.58 -14.51
C ALA A 27 7.46 15.17 -13.33
N GLY A 28 8.80 15.19 -13.47
CA GLY A 28 9.71 15.69 -12.44
C GLY A 28 10.04 14.69 -11.32
N ILE A 29 9.63 13.42 -11.45
CA ILE A 29 9.92 12.34 -10.51
C ILE A 29 10.85 11.33 -11.19
N LEU A 30 11.91 10.89 -10.50
CA LEU A 30 12.74 9.78 -10.94
C LEU A 30 12.00 8.46 -10.69
N VAL A 31 11.75 7.72 -11.76
CA VAL A 31 11.05 6.43 -11.76
C VAL A 31 11.98 5.37 -12.32
N ASP A 32 12.30 4.38 -11.51
CA ASP A 32 13.00 3.17 -11.95
C ASP A 32 11.97 2.19 -12.48
N VAL A 33 12.11 1.82 -13.75
CA VAL A 33 11.26 0.84 -14.42
C VAL A 33 12.07 -0.43 -14.61
N HIS A 34 11.66 -1.47 -13.90
CA HIS A 34 12.26 -2.79 -13.93
C HIS A 34 11.52 -3.72 -14.90
N GLY A 35 12.25 -4.60 -15.58
CA GLY A 35 11.66 -5.68 -16.38
C GLY A 35 11.37 -5.30 -17.85
N LEU A 36 11.80 -4.13 -18.31
CA LEU A 36 11.47 -3.66 -19.68
C LEU A 36 12.06 -4.55 -20.76
N ASP A 37 13.28 -5.06 -20.54
CA ASP A 37 14.00 -5.85 -21.54
C ASP A 37 13.54 -7.31 -21.51
N GLU A 38 12.85 -7.69 -20.44
CA GLU A 38 12.28 -9.01 -20.21
C GLU A 38 10.84 -9.16 -20.73
N ILE A 39 10.23 -8.09 -21.26
CA ILE A 39 8.92 -8.18 -21.89
C ILE A 39 9.01 -9.11 -23.11
N PRO A 40 8.17 -10.15 -23.23
CA PRO A 40 8.16 -11.01 -24.40
C PRO A 40 7.85 -10.21 -25.67
N ALA A 41 8.62 -10.41 -26.74
CA ALA A 41 8.36 -9.74 -28.03
C ALA A 41 6.97 -10.04 -28.61
N SER A 42 6.33 -11.14 -28.19
CA SER A 42 4.96 -11.50 -28.57
C SER A 42 3.87 -10.82 -27.72
N ALA A 43 4.24 -10.11 -26.65
CA ALA A 43 3.28 -9.49 -25.74
C ALA A 43 2.69 -8.23 -26.38
N SER A 44 1.38 -8.22 -26.59
CA SER A 44 0.62 -7.04 -27.05
C SER A 44 0.18 -6.12 -25.92
N SER A 45 0.34 -6.58 -24.67
CA SER A 45 0.01 -5.81 -23.48
C SER A 45 0.92 -6.15 -22.30
N ALA A 46 0.99 -5.26 -21.34
CA ALA A 46 1.76 -5.40 -20.11
C ALA A 46 0.92 -5.06 -18.87
N ALA A 47 1.34 -5.58 -17.72
CA ALA A 47 0.95 -5.08 -16.42
C ALA A 47 2.10 -4.27 -15.80
N CYS A 48 1.76 -3.26 -15.01
CA CYS A 48 2.72 -2.47 -14.25
C CYS A 48 2.45 -2.61 -12.75
N LEU A 49 3.45 -3.11 -12.02
CA LEU A 49 3.46 -3.18 -10.56
C LEU A 49 4.13 -1.93 -9.97
N TRP A 50 3.36 -1.08 -9.31
CA TRP A 50 3.87 0.08 -8.57
C TRP A 50 4.42 -0.35 -7.22
N LEU A 51 5.72 -0.13 -7.00
CA LEU A 51 6.43 -0.51 -5.78
C LEU A 51 6.62 0.69 -4.86
N LEU A 52 6.05 0.63 -3.66
CA LEU A 52 6.02 1.73 -2.70
C LEU A 52 6.91 1.42 -1.50
N ASN A 53 8.02 2.15 -1.35
CA ASN A 53 9.07 1.80 -0.38
C ASN A 53 8.69 2.05 1.10
N PRO A 54 9.35 1.37 2.06
CA PRO A 54 9.17 1.67 3.48
C PRO A 54 9.65 3.07 3.89
N ARG A 55 9.19 3.52 5.06
CA ARG A 55 9.67 4.76 5.69
C ARG A 55 11.19 4.70 5.93
N LEU A 56 11.88 5.82 5.76
CA LEU A 56 13.33 5.96 5.86
C LEU A 56 14.13 5.14 4.82
N GLN A 57 13.45 4.51 3.85
CA GLN A 57 14.07 3.79 2.75
C GLN A 57 13.89 4.55 1.45
N THR A 58 14.39 3.97 0.36
CA THR A 58 14.35 4.54 -1.00
C THR A 58 13.74 3.55 -1.98
N LYS A 59 13.46 3.98 -3.21
CA LYS A 59 12.93 3.14 -4.29
C LYS A 59 13.80 1.91 -4.57
N GLU A 60 15.12 2.04 -4.47
CA GLU A 60 16.08 0.94 -4.70
C GLU A 60 15.90 -0.19 -3.67
N THR A 61 15.34 0.11 -2.50
CA THR A 61 15.03 -0.91 -1.49
C THR A 61 13.95 -1.90 -2.00
N MET A 62 13.14 -1.51 -2.98
CA MET A 62 12.11 -2.36 -3.57
C MET A 62 12.60 -3.22 -4.75
N GLU A 63 13.82 -2.99 -5.24
CA GLU A 63 14.42 -3.75 -6.36
C GLU A 63 14.39 -5.28 -6.14
N PRO A 64 14.66 -5.85 -4.93
CA PRO A 64 14.55 -7.29 -4.72
C PRO A 64 13.13 -7.83 -4.91
N ILE A 65 12.10 -7.01 -4.64
CA ILE A 65 10.70 -7.38 -4.89
C ILE A 65 10.41 -7.34 -6.38
N ALA A 66 10.84 -6.28 -7.09
CA ALA A 66 10.71 -6.20 -8.55
C ALA A 66 11.29 -7.45 -9.23
N ASN A 67 12.56 -7.76 -8.93
CA ASN A 67 13.28 -8.92 -9.44
C ASN A 67 12.51 -10.23 -9.20
N ARG A 68 12.00 -10.43 -7.98
CA ARG A 68 11.28 -11.65 -7.60
C ARG A 68 9.99 -11.82 -8.39
N VAL A 69 9.13 -10.79 -8.44
CA VAL A 69 7.82 -10.90 -9.10
C VAL A 69 7.98 -11.07 -10.61
N ILE A 70 8.87 -10.28 -11.24
CA ILE A 70 9.09 -10.34 -12.69
C ILE A 70 9.70 -11.69 -13.09
N THR A 71 10.67 -12.20 -12.32
CA THR A 71 11.29 -13.48 -12.62
C THR A 71 10.32 -14.65 -12.45
N GLU A 72 9.48 -14.65 -11.41
CA GLU A 72 8.44 -15.67 -11.25
C GLU A 72 7.41 -15.61 -12.37
N TRP A 73 7.01 -14.41 -12.82
CA TRP A 73 6.11 -14.26 -13.96
C TRP A 73 6.71 -14.82 -15.25
N ASN A 74 7.95 -14.45 -15.57
CA ASN A 74 8.64 -14.94 -16.76
C ASN A 74 8.88 -16.45 -16.72
N LYS A 75 9.14 -17.01 -15.55
CA LYS A 75 9.20 -18.47 -15.35
C LYS A 75 7.86 -19.13 -15.68
N ARG A 76 6.74 -18.56 -15.22
CA ARG A 76 5.38 -19.06 -15.55
C ARG A 76 5.09 -18.98 -17.05
N ILE A 77 5.58 -17.96 -17.75
CA ILE A 77 5.50 -17.88 -19.22
C ILE A 77 6.25 -19.05 -19.86
N GLN A 78 7.50 -19.26 -19.48
CA GLN A 78 8.35 -20.34 -20.01
C GLN A 78 7.75 -21.73 -19.77
N GLU A 79 7.10 -21.92 -18.62
CA GLU A 79 6.45 -23.17 -18.23
C GLU A 79 5.02 -23.32 -18.80
N GLY A 80 4.52 -22.35 -19.57
CA GLY A 80 3.16 -22.39 -20.13
C GLY A 80 2.04 -22.22 -19.08
N ARG A 81 2.35 -21.70 -17.90
CA ARG A 81 1.42 -21.45 -16.79
C ARG A 81 0.83 -20.03 -16.76
N ALA A 82 1.26 -19.17 -17.68
CA ALA A 82 0.86 -17.75 -17.76
C ALA A 82 -0.32 -17.46 -18.71
N GLY A 83 -1.08 -18.50 -19.10
CA GLY A 83 -2.16 -18.38 -20.08
C GLY A 83 -1.69 -18.48 -21.54
N LYS A 84 -2.64 -18.42 -22.49
CA LYS A 84 -2.35 -18.60 -23.93
C LYS A 84 -1.62 -17.41 -24.55
N ASN A 85 -1.95 -16.20 -24.12
CA ASN A 85 -1.36 -14.95 -24.61
C ASN A 85 -0.84 -14.16 -23.40
N PRO A 86 0.31 -14.56 -22.84
CA PRO A 86 0.80 -13.96 -21.61
C PRO A 86 1.13 -12.49 -21.80
N LYS A 87 0.71 -11.67 -20.84
CA LYS A 87 1.05 -10.25 -20.76
C LYS A 87 2.53 -10.10 -20.35
N GLY A 88 3.17 -9.01 -20.76
CA GLY A 88 4.42 -8.57 -20.13
C GLY A 88 4.17 -8.13 -18.68
N LEU A 89 5.22 -8.13 -17.85
CA LEU A 89 5.16 -7.55 -16.50
C LEU A 89 6.37 -6.67 -16.27
N ILE A 90 6.11 -5.41 -15.93
CA ILE A 90 7.11 -4.45 -15.45
C ILE A 90 6.80 -4.05 -14.01
N ALA A 91 7.80 -3.51 -13.32
CA ALA A 91 7.59 -2.86 -12.04
C ALA A 91 8.16 -1.44 -12.06
N ALA A 92 7.41 -0.49 -11.52
CA ALA A 92 7.84 0.91 -11.42
C ALA A 92 8.02 1.28 -9.95
N ALA A 93 9.20 1.77 -9.59
CA ALA A 93 9.52 2.26 -8.26
C ALA A 93 9.95 3.74 -8.33
N PHE A 94 9.47 4.53 -7.39
CA PHE A 94 9.88 5.93 -7.26
C PHE A 94 10.01 6.27 -5.78
N ASP A 95 10.87 7.23 -5.45
CA ASP A 95 11.03 7.62 -4.05
C ASP A 95 9.73 8.25 -3.56
N GLN A 96 9.20 7.76 -2.44
CA GLN A 96 8.08 8.42 -1.77
C GLN A 96 8.44 9.87 -1.41
N ARG A 97 7.42 10.68 -1.18
CA ARG A 97 7.62 12.09 -0.79
C ARG A 97 8.56 12.17 0.41
N ASN A 98 9.48 13.14 0.37
CA ASN A 98 10.49 13.35 1.40
C ASN A 98 11.45 12.16 1.63
N HIS A 99 11.54 11.18 0.73
CA HIS A 99 12.49 10.06 0.79
C HIS A 99 13.44 10.08 -0.40
N GLY A 100 14.56 9.34 -0.30
CA GLY A 100 15.55 9.16 -1.37
C GLY A 100 15.90 10.45 -2.12
N SER A 101 15.77 10.45 -3.44
CA SER A 101 16.08 11.61 -4.29
C SER A 101 15.13 12.80 -4.11
N ARG A 102 14.05 12.64 -3.35
CA ARG A 102 13.03 13.66 -3.05
C ARG A 102 13.08 14.12 -1.59
N LYS A 103 14.11 13.74 -0.82
CA LYS A 103 14.25 14.15 0.58
C LYS A 103 14.46 15.65 0.68
N VAL A 104 13.58 16.32 1.42
CA VAL A 104 13.61 17.77 1.69
C VAL A 104 14.03 18.04 3.13
N ASP A 105 13.45 17.32 4.10
CA ASP A 105 13.72 17.49 5.52
C ASP A 105 13.78 16.12 6.22
N GLU A 106 14.93 15.79 6.80
CA GLU A 106 15.12 14.51 7.47
C GLU A 106 14.25 14.34 8.72
N LEU A 107 14.02 15.42 9.48
CA LEU A 107 13.25 15.38 10.72
C LEU A 107 11.79 15.00 10.46
N HIS A 108 11.21 15.43 9.34
CA HIS A 108 9.83 15.10 8.97
C HIS A 108 9.61 13.60 8.73
N ASN A 109 10.67 12.84 8.50
CA ASN A 109 10.59 11.37 8.42
C ASN A 109 10.82 10.68 9.77
N GLN A 110 11.09 11.42 10.85
CA GLN A 110 11.32 10.87 12.18
C GLN A 110 10.01 10.84 12.99
N ALA A 111 9.93 9.96 13.98
CA ALA A 111 8.74 9.87 14.83
C ALA A 111 8.83 10.86 16.00
N TRP A 112 7.77 10.95 16.80
CA TRP A 112 7.70 11.89 17.92
C TRP A 112 8.87 11.73 18.92
N ARG A 113 9.35 10.50 19.14
CA ARG A 113 10.42 10.23 20.11
C ARG A 113 11.79 10.72 19.63
N GLU A 114 11.91 10.91 18.33
CA GLU A 114 13.10 11.38 17.63
C GLU A 114 13.02 12.90 17.36
N GLY A 115 12.02 13.60 17.91
CA GLY A 115 11.90 15.06 17.88
C GLY A 115 10.98 15.62 16.81
N ASN A 116 10.29 14.77 16.02
CA ASN A 116 9.30 15.27 15.07
C ASN A 116 7.95 15.54 15.74
N GLU A 117 7.73 16.78 16.14
CA GLU A 117 6.47 17.25 16.72
C GLU A 117 5.27 17.06 15.78
N ARG A 118 5.48 17.08 14.46
CA ARG A 118 4.46 16.92 13.42
C ARG A 118 4.35 15.50 12.85
N HIS A 119 4.85 14.48 13.56
CA HIS A 119 4.90 13.10 13.04
C HIS A 119 3.55 12.58 12.52
N ALA A 120 2.42 12.93 13.14
CA ALA A 120 1.10 12.54 12.63
C ALA A 120 0.72 13.23 11.31
N GLN A 121 1.06 14.50 11.16
CA GLN A 121 0.78 15.27 9.95
C GLN A 121 1.71 14.83 8.81
N ASP A 122 3.02 14.75 9.11
CA ASP A 122 4.06 14.45 8.13
C ASP A 122 3.90 13.05 7.55
N MET A 123 3.62 12.05 8.41
CA MET A 123 3.43 10.67 7.93
C MET A 123 2.19 10.54 7.05
N PHE A 124 1.05 11.13 7.44
CA PHE A 124 -0.19 11.07 6.64
C PHE A 124 0.00 11.74 5.28
N GLY A 125 0.52 12.96 5.25
CA GLY A 125 0.77 13.70 4.03
C GLY A 125 1.75 12.98 3.09
N CYS A 126 2.73 12.27 3.64
CA CYS A 126 3.70 11.51 2.87
C CYS A 126 3.07 10.37 2.05
N TYR A 127 2.37 9.44 2.71
CA TYR A 127 1.84 8.27 2.00
C TYR A 127 0.56 8.60 1.21
N HIS A 128 -0.25 9.57 1.65
CA HIS A 128 -1.39 10.06 0.86
C HIS A 128 -0.89 10.71 -0.43
N GLY A 129 0.10 11.61 -0.35
CA GLY A 129 0.69 12.23 -1.53
C GLY A 129 1.44 11.24 -2.43
N THR A 130 1.95 10.14 -1.88
CA THR A 130 2.52 9.03 -2.68
C THR A 130 1.46 8.34 -3.54
N ALA A 131 0.26 8.13 -3.01
CA ALA A 131 -0.84 7.58 -3.81
C ALA A 131 -1.23 8.54 -4.95
N THR A 132 -1.30 9.85 -4.68
CA THR A 132 -1.51 10.86 -5.73
C THR A 132 -0.41 10.85 -6.79
N ASP A 133 0.86 10.77 -6.38
CA ASP A 133 1.99 10.67 -7.30
C ASP A 133 1.90 9.40 -8.15
N THR A 134 1.48 8.27 -7.57
CA THR A 134 1.27 7.02 -8.33
C THR A 134 0.21 7.20 -9.42
N SER A 135 -0.95 7.76 -9.09
CA SER A 135 -2.02 8.06 -10.06
C SER A 135 -1.57 9.01 -11.16
N GLN A 136 -0.75 10.00 -10.81
CA GLN A 136 -0.15 10.90 -11.78
C GLN A 136 0.75 10.11 -12.73
N LEU A 137 1.69 9.32 -12.19
CA LEU A 137 2.67 8.59 -12.98
C LEU A 137 2.01 7.56 -13.91
N ILE A 138 0.88 6.96 -13.50
CA ILE A 138 0.06 6.11 -14.39
C ILE A 138 -0.34 6.85 -15.67
N ASN A 139 -0.69 8.14 -15.61
CA ASN A 139 -1.08 8.92 -16.80
C ASN A 139 0.05 9.09 -17.81
N HIS A 140 1.30 9.00 -17.37
CA HIS A 140 2.45 9.39 -18.18
C HIS A 140 3.36 8.22 -18.52
N LEU A 141 3.41 7.17 -17.70
CA LEU A 141 4.41 6.10 -17.82
C LEU A 141 4.54 5.56 -19.26
N GLU A 142 3.42 5.21 -19.89
CA GLU A 142 3.41 4.65 -21.25
C GLU A 142 4.07 5.57 -22.29
N SER A 143 3.89 6.90 -22.18
CA SER A 143 4.46 7.85 -23.15
C SER A 143 5.99 7.97 -23.07
N TYR A 144 6.62 7.39 -22.04
CA TYR A 144 8.06 7.38 -21.85
C TYR A 144 8.69 6.04 -22.23
N ILE A 145 7.98 4.92 -22.00
CA ILE A 145 8.58 3.58 -22.10
C ILE A 145 8.08 2.76 -23.31
N PHE A 146 6.94 3.10 -23.90
CA PHE A 146 6.34 2.39 -25.04
C PHE A 146 6.05 3.35 -26.19
N THR A 147 7.12 3.84 -26.82
CA THR A 147 7.06 4.89 -27.85
C THR A 147 6.96 4.38 -29.29
N ALA A 148 7.22 3.08 -29.52
CA ALA A 148 7.09 2.48 -30.85
C ALA A 148 5.61 2.18 -31.20
N PRO A 149 5.21 2.23 -32.49
CA PRO A 149 3.81 1.99 -32.89
C PRO A 149 3.24 0.62 -32.51
N ASP A 150 4.10 -0.39 -32.41
CA ASP A 150 3.79 -1.77 -32.06
C ASP A 150 4.14 -2.12 -30.60
N ALA A 151 4.53 -1.13 -29.79
CA ALA A 151 4.83 -1.34 -28.39
C ALA A 151 3.57 -1.81 -27.61
N PRO A 152 3.75 -2.67 -26.59
CA PRO A 152 2.64 -3.15 -25.78
C PRO A 152 1.95 -2.00 -25.04
N LYS A 153 0.65 -2.17 -24.76
CA LYS A 153 -0.10 -1.25 -23.87
C LYS A 153 -0.11 -1.77 -22.44
N ILE A 154 0.04 -0.89 -21.47
CA ILE A 154 -0.21 -1.20 -20.07
C ILE A 154 -1.72 -1.28 -19.87
N THR A 155 -2.22 -2.49 -19.62
CA THR A 155 -3.65 -2.74 -19.43
C THR A 155 -4.03 -2.96 -17.97
N HIS A 156 -3.03 -3.20 -17.12
CA HIS A 156 -3.23 -3.53 -15.70
C HIS A 156 -2.24 -2.73 -14.85
N HIS A 157 -2.74 -2.11 -13.78
CA HIS A 157 -1.89 -1.53 -12.75
C HIS A 157 -2.15 -2.22 -11.42
N TYR A 158 -1.08 -2.63 -10.77
CA TYR A 158 -1.11 -3.19 -9.42
C TYR A 158 -0.24 -2.33 -8.50
N ALA A 159 -0.48 -2.38 -7.20
CA ALA A 159 0.36 -1.69 -6.21
C ALA A 159 0.83 -2.64 -5.12
N LEU A 160 2.14 -2.67 -4.84
CA LEU A 160 2.69 -3.37 -3.68
C LEU A 160 3.51 -2.39 -2.86
N GLY A 161 3.13 -2.26 -1.60
CA GLY A 161 3.80 -1.37 -0.67
C GLY A 161 4.10 -2.05 0.64
N ILE A 162 5.21 -1.65 1.27
CA ILE A 162 5.67 -2.23 2.53
C ILE A 162 5.79 -1.13 3.59
N SER A 163 5.24 -1.37 4.79
CA SER A 163 5.22 -0.41 5.90
C SER A 163 4.52 0.89 5.48
N LEU A 164 5.22 2.03 5.43
CA LEU A 164 4.71 3.29 4.85
C LEU A 164 4.09 3.08 3.47
N GLY A 165 4.74 2.30 2.61
CA GLY A 165 4.19 1.92 1.31
C GLY A 165 2.91 1.11 1.42
N GLY A 166 2.75 0.26 2.44
CA GLY A 166 1.52 -0.51 2.66
C GLY A 166 0.34 0.40 2.99
N HIS A 167 0.57 1.47 3.76
CA HIS A 167 -0.44 2.53 3.94
C HIS A 167 -0.78 3.21 2.61
N ALA A 168 0.23 3.56 1.81
CA ALA A 168 0.01 4.14 0.49
C ALA A 168 -0.76 3.19 -0.44
N THR A 169 -0.53 1.88 -0.38
CA THR A 169 -1.26 0.88 -1.19
C THR A 169 -2.76 0.87 -0.90
N TRP A 170 -3.19 1.01 0.36
CA TRP A 170 -4.60 1.20 0.69
C TRP A 170 -5.20 2.43 0.00
N HIS A 171 -4.45 3.54 -0.01
CA HIS A 171 -4.88 4.78 -0.66
C HIS A 171 -4.90 4.66 -2.18
N CYS A 172 -3.93 3.95 -2.78
CA CYS A 172 -3.92 3.63 -4.21
C CYS A 172 -5.16 2.82 -4.62
N LEU A 173 -5.49 1.78 -3.86
CA LEU A 173 -6.65 0.92 -4.12
C LEU A 173 -7.97 1.69 -4.05
N LEU A 174 -8.11 2.63 -3.12
CA LEU A 174 -9.32 3.44 -2.95
C LEU A 174 -9.39 4.65 -3.88
N GLY A 175 -8.23 5.18 -4.26
CA GLY A 175 -8.09 6.47 -4.93
C GLY A 175 -7.99 6.39 -6.45
N ASP A 176 -7.63 5.23 -7.03
CA ASP A 176 -7.47 5.08 -8.46
C ASP A 176 -8.19 3.83 -9.01
N PRO A 177 -9.13 3.99 -9.97
CA PRO A 177 -9.88 2.87 -10.52
C PRO A 177 -8.97 1.91 -11.30
N ARG A 178 -7.89 2.42 -11.89
CA ARG A 178 -6.97 1.65 -12.75
C ARG A 178 -6.10 0.69 -11.97
N ILE A 179 -5.94 0.91 -10.66
CA ILE A 179 -5.20 0.02 -9.77
C ILE A 179 -6.13 -1.12 -9.32
N THR A 180 -6.11 -2.25 -10.01
CA THR A 180 -7.10 -3.33 -9.81
C THR A 180 -6.68 -4.37 -8.79
N ALA A 181 -5.40 -4.44 -8.46
CA ALA A 181 -4.90 -5.32 -7.41
C ALA A 181 -3.84 -4.66 -6.53
N GLY A 182 -3.74 -5.10 -5.28
CA GLY A 182 -2.69 -4.59 -4.40
C GLY A 182 -2.29 -5.51 -3.26
N VAL A 183 -1.01 -5.41 -2.89
CA VAL A 183 -0.41 -6.11 -1.76
C VAL A 183 -0.05 -5.09 -0.69
N VAL A 184 -0.77 -5.13 0.42
CA VAL A 184 -0.53 -4.31 1.61
C VAL A 184 0.40 -5.08 2.54
N GLY A 185 1.71 -4.78 2.46
CA GLY A 185 2.71 -5.36 3.35
C GLY A 185 2.86 -4.54 4.63
N ILE A 186 2.54 -5.12 5.78
CA ILE A 186 2.73 -4.55 7.13
C ILE A 186 2.28 -3.07 7.25
N GLY A 187 1.21 -2.72 6.54
CA GLY A 187 0.52 -1.43 6.61
C GLY A 187 -0.70 -1.48 7.51
N CYS A 188 -1.38 -0.34 7.69
CA CYS A 188 -2.61 -0.26 8.50
C CYS A 188 -3.70 0.53 7.76
N PRO A 189 -4.96 0.03 7.77
CA PRO A 189 -6.11 0.75 7.23
C PRO A 189 -6.79 1.71 8.22
N ASP A 190 -6.29 1.87 9.45
CA ASP A 190 -6.85 2.76 10.48
C ASP A 190 -5.75 3.65 11.05
N TYR A 191 -5.49 4.77 10.36
CA TYR A 191 -4.44 5.69 10.76
C TYR A 191 -4.70 6.37 12.10
N THR A 192 -5.97 6.70 12.39
CA THR A 192 -6.35 7.37 13.64
C THR A 192 -5.96 6.49 14.84
N ARG A 193 -6.35 5.22 14.83
CA ARG A 193 -6.00 4.29 15.91
C ARG A 193 -4.51 4.07 16.03
N LEU A 194 -3.82 3.90 14.90
CA LEU A 194 -2.36 3.74 14.88
C LEU A 194 -1.66 4.94 15.52
N MET A 195 -2.06 6.17 15.17
CA MET A 195 -1.44 7.38 15.70
C MET A 195 -1.79 7.65 17.15
N THR A 196 -3.01 7.32 17.59
CA THR A 196 -3.36 7.38 19.01
C THR A 196 -2.51 6.43 19.85
N ASP A 197 -2.30 5.18 19.39
CA ASP A 197 -1.44 4.24 20.11
C ASP A 197 0.02 4.72 20.15
N ARG A 198 0.52 5.29 19.05
CA ARG A 198 1.86 5.89 19.00
C ARG A 198 1.99 7.10 19.92
N ALA A 199 0.94 7.92 20.07
CA ALA A 199 0.95 9.06 20.98
C ALA A 199 1.02 8.59 22.44
N ARG A 200 0.24 7.56 22.79
CA ARG A 200 0.29 6.87 24.08
C ARG A 200 1.68 6.33 24.38
N LEU A 201 2.25 5.55 23.45
CA LEU A 201 3.58 4.96 23.61
C LEU A 201 4.66 6.03 23.69
N SER A 202 4.56 7.10 22.92
CA SER A 202 5.50 8.22 22.94
C SER A 202 5.31 9.16 24.12
N LYS A 203 4.33 8.90 25.00
CA LYS A 203 3.98 9.72 26.16
C LYS A 203 3.77 11.19 25.80
N ARG A 204 3.12 11.45 24.66
CA ARG A 204 2.81 12.82 24.23
C ARG A 204 2.00 13.52 25.31
N GLU A 205 2.31 14.79 25.57
CA GLU A 205 1.57 15.57 26.57
C GLU A 205 0.09 15.72 26.18
N SER A 206 -0.18 15.90 24.88
CA SER A 206 -1.52 15.92 24.30
C SER A 206 -2.35 14.67 24.63
N TYR A 207 -1.69 13.53 24.84
CA TYR A 207 -2.32 12.28 25.24
C TYR A 207 -2.38 12.14 26.77
N THR A 208 -1.26 12.35 27.46
CA THR A 208 -1.09 11.98 28.88
C THR A 208 -1.67 12.98 29.87
N ARG A 209 -1.89 14.25 29.50
CA ARG A 209 -2.32 15.32 30.42
C ARG A 209 -3.78 15.20 30.90
N THR A 210 -4.60 14.39 30.24
CA THR A 210 -6.03 14.25 30.56
C THR A 210 -6.32 13.05 31.45
N THR A 211 -7.47 13.06 32.12
CA THR A 211 -7.98 11.92 32.90
C THR A 211 -9.41 11.60 32.43
N PRO A 212 -9.65 10.47 31.75
CA PRO A 212 -8.67 9.46 31.35
C PRO A 212 -7.67 9.97 30.28
N PRO A 213 -6.46 9.40 30.19
CA PRO A 213 -5.50 9.75 29.14
C PRO A 213 -6.10 9.54 27.75
N GLY A 214 -5.79 10.45 26.82
CA GLY A 214 -6.27 10.43 25.44
C GLY A 214 -7.58 11.20 25.21
N ALA A 215 -8.28 11.65 26.26
CA ALA A 215 -9.60 12.28 26.13
C ALA A 215 -9.60 13.56 25.29
N ALA A 216 -8.47 14.30 25.25
CA ALA A 216 -8.29 15.50 24.44
C ALA A 216 -7.20 15.34 23.38
N PHE A 217 -6.87 14.11 22.97
CA PHE A 217 -5.86 13.89 21.94
C PHE A 217 -6.34 14.37 20.56
N PHE A 218 -7.59 14.07 20.21
CA PHE A 218 -8.20 14.58 18.99
C PHE A 218 -8.49 16.08 19.10
N GLY A 219 -8.03 16.84 18.11
CA GLY A 219 -8.07 18.31 18.11
C GLY A 219 -6.87 18.95 18.80
N SER A 220 -5.93 18.17 19.34
CA SER A 220 -4.68 18.68 19.91
C SER A 220 -3.68 19.12 18.84
N PRO A 221 -2.60 19.83 19.21
CA PRO A 221 -1.52 20.15 18.26
C PRO A 221 -0.85 18.92 17.60
N ASP A 222 -0.84 17.79 18.31
CA ASP A 222 -0.29 16.52 17.78
C ASP A 222 -1.28 15.80 16.84
N PHE A 223 -2.57 16.14 16.88
CA PHE A 223 -3.61 15.55 16.04
C PHE A 223 -4.73 16.55 15.72
N PRO A 224 -4.42 17.61 14.95
CA PRO A 224 -5.31 18.75 14.76
C PRO A 224 -6.55 18.40 13.94
N GLN A 225 -7.59 19.24 14.01
CA GLN A 225 -8.84 19.02 13.28
C GLN A 225 -8.64 18.87 11.77
N ALA A 226 -7.81 19.72 11.16
CA ALA A 226 -7.55 19.62 9.72
C ALA A 226 -6.91 18.28 9.30
N LEU A 227 -6.12 17.65 10.17
CA LEU A 227 -5.60 16.30 9.91
C LEU A 227 -6.72 15.27 9.99
N GLN A 228 -7.62 15.38 10.98
CA GLN A 228 -8.79 14.50 11.09
C GLN A 228 -9.70 14.60 9.85
N ASP A 229 -9.90 15.81 9.33
CA ASP A 229 -10.71 16.05 8.14
C ASP A 229 -10.09 15.40 6.90
N ALA A 230 -8.76 15.42 6.77
CA ALA A 230 -8.03 14.73 5.70
C ALA A 230 -8.11 13.20 5.86
N ILE A 231 -7.95 12.68 7.08
CA ILE A 231 -8.08 11.25 7.37
C ILE A 231 -9.49 10.76 7.00
N ALA A 232 -10.53 11.51 7.37
CA ALA A 232 -11.92 11.18 7.06
C ALA A 232 -12.22 11.10 5.55
N GLN A 233 -11.38 11.70 4.70
CA GLN A 233 -11.54 11.69 3.24
C GLN A 233 -10.74 10.57 2.56
N TYR A 234 -9.61 10.13 3.12
CA TYR A 234 -8.66 9.29 2.38
C TYR A 234 -8.22 8.01 3.09
N ASP A 235 -8.20 7.97 4.42
CA ASP A 235 -7.85 6.74 5.18
C ASP A 235 -8.98 5.72 5.10
N PRO A 236 -8.75 4.40 4.95
CA PRO A 236 -9.84 3.44 4.81
C PRO A 236 -10.85 3.46 5.97
N ALA A 237 -10.39 3.45 7.23
CA ALA A 237 -11.28 3.46 8.39
C ALA A 237 -11.94 4.84 8.57
N GLY A 238 -11.18 5.92 8.43
CA GLY A 238 -11.72 7.29 8.46
C GLY A 238 -12.78 7.52 7.38
N LEU A 239 -12.50 7.06 6.16
CA LEU A 239 -13.36 7.17 5.00
C LEU A 239 -14.57 6.27 5.07
N MET A 240 -14.54 5.07 5.67
CA MET A 240 -15.68 4.14 5.61
C MET A 240 -16.47 4.03 6.92
N LEU A 241 -15.80 4.08 8.06
CA LEU A 241 -16.38 3.90 9.40
C LEU A 241 -16.04 5.07 10.33
N PRO A 242 -16.36 6.33 9.95
CA PRO A 242 -16.02 7.50 10.75
C PRO A 242 -16.65 7.44 12.13
N GLY A 243 -15.90 7.86 13.15
CA GLY A 243 -16.39 7.99 14.53
C GLY A 243 -16.64 6.68 15.28
N THR A 244 -16.18 5.53 14.77
CA THR A 244 -16.28 4.24 15.47
C THR A 244 -15.20 4.03 16.52
N PHE A 245 -13.99 4.55 16.28
CA PHE A 245 -12.87 4.43 17.21
C PHE A 245 -13.05 5.34 18.43
N ASN A 246 -12.90 4.75 19.62
CA ASN A 246 -12.89 5.47 20.89
C ASN A 246 -11.48 5.40 21.53
N PRO A 247 -10.77 6.54 21.70
CA PRO A 247 -9.40 6.53 22.22
C PRO A 247 -9.30 6.26 23.73
N ILE A 248 -10.42 6.30 24.47
CA ILE A 248 -10.45 6.21 25.94
C ILE A 248 -11.25 5.02 26.47
N GLY A 249 -11.76 4.16 25.60
CA GLY A 249 -12.59 3.03 25.99
C GLY A 249 -12.92 2.13 24.80
N ASP A 250 -14.02 1.41 24.90
CA ASP A 250 -14.46 0.50 23.85
C ASP A 250 -14.94 1.26 22.61
N ASP A 251 -14.65 0.67 21.45
CA ASP A 251 -15.13 1.17 20.17
C ASP A 251 -16.67 1.18 20.13
N LYS A 252 -17.22 2.21 19.48
CA LYS A 252 -18.63 2.24 19.14
C LYS A 252 -18.88 1.24 18.00
N GLN A 253 -19.79 0.29 18.22
CA GLN A 253 -20.25 -0.57 17.14
C GLN A 253 -20.91 0.27 16.05
N PRO A 254 -20.57 0.05 14.76
CA PRO A 254 -21.17 0.82 13.68
C PRO A 254 -22.67 0.54 13.59
N ASP A 255 -23.46 1.60 13.46
CA ASP A 255 -24.89 1.48 13.17
C ASP A 255 -25.15 1.09 11.71
N GLN A 256 -26.41 0.81 11.37
CA GLN A 256 -26.78 0.38 10.03
C GLN A 256 -26.41 1.42 8.96
N ALA A 257 -26.53 2.72 9.25
CA ALA A 257 -26.19 3.77 8.30
C ALA A 257 -24.67 3.82 8.02
N GLN A 258 -23.84 3.60 9.05
CA GLN A 258 -22.39 3.48 8.89
C GLN A 258 -22.01 2.24 8.07
N LEU A 259 -22.68 1.10 8.29
CA LEU A 259 -22.47 -0.13 7.50
C LEU A 259 -22.90 0.04 6.04
N ASP A 260 -24.05 0.65 5.78
CA ASP A 260 -24.55 0.95 4.44
C ASP A 260 -23.61 1.89 3.69
N ARG A 261 -23.08 2.90 4.39
CA ARG A 261 -22.07 3.82 3.86
C ARG A 261 -20.78 3.08 3.49
N MET A 262 -20.24 2.24 4.38
CA MET A 262 -19.05 1.43 4.09
C MET A 262 -19.28 0.55 2.86
N LYS A 263 -20.42 -0.14 2.79
CA LYS A 263 -20.80 -0.98 1.66
C LYS A 263 -20.90 -0.20 0.34
N THR A 264 -21.46 1.02 0.38
CA THR A 264 -21.56 1.90 -0.79
C THR A 264 -20.17 2.29 -1.29
N ILE A 265 -19.28 2.73 -0.39
CA ILE A 265 -17.90 3.11 -0.76
C ILE A 265 -17.12 1.90 -1.29
N MET A 266 -17.26 0.72 -0.66
CA MET A 266 -16.63 -0.50 -1.16
C MET A 266 -17.10 -0.83 -2.59
N ARG A 267 -18.39 -0.65 -2.90
CA ARG A 267 -18.89 -0.85 -4.27
C ARG A 267 -18.31 0.17 -5.24
N GLU A 268 -18.28 1.45 -4.86
CA GLU A 268 -17.81 2.52 -5.75
C GLU A 268 -16.31 2.45 -6.04
N ARG A 269 -15.52 2.09 -5.02
CA ARG A 269 -14.06 2.24 -5.02
C ARG A 269 -13.31 0.93 -5.12
N LEU A 270 -13.90 -0.19 -4.70
CA LEU A 270 -13.18 -1.47 -4.59
C LEU A 270 -13.83 -2.60 -5.37
N GLN A 271 -15.01 -2.42 -5.96
CA GLN A 271 -15.68 -3.49 -6.70
C GLN A 271 -14.76 -4.11 -7.77
N GLY A 272 -14.68 -5.44 -7.78
CA GLY A 272 -13.82 -6.21 -8.69
C GLY A 272 -12.31 -6.17 -8.36
N LYS A 273 -11.89 -5.43 -7.32
CA LYS A 273 -10.48 -5.34 -6.94
C LYS A 273 -10.03 -6.53 -6.10
N ARG A 274 -8.74 -6.84 -6.19
CA ARG A 274 -8.10 -7.95 -5.49
C ARG A 274 -7.06 -7.42 -4.51
N ILE A 275 -7.11 -7.84 -3.25
CA ILE A 275 -6.31 -7.26 -2.19
C ILE A 275 -5.71 -8.39 -1.34
N LEU A 276 -4.39 -8.35 -1.18
CA LEU A 276 -3.64 -9.21 -0.26
C LEU A 276 -3.09 -8.36 0.88
N ASN A 277 -3.57 -8.59 2.11
CA ASN A 277 -3.05 -7.97 3.32
C ASN A 277 -2.10 -8.93 4.02
N LEU A 278 -0.85 -8.51 4.21
CA LEU A 278 0.20 -9.30 4.86
C LEU A 278 0.63 -8.61 6.14
N SER A 279 0.61 -9.29 7.28
CA SER A 279 0.97 -8.71 8.58
C SER A 279 1.81 -9.67 9.42
N GLY A 280 2.68 -9.14 10.26
CA GLY A 280 3.36 -9.92 11.29
C GLY A 280 2.48 -10.06 12.53
N LYS A 281 2.31 -11.27 13.08
CA LYS A 281 1.47 -11.48 14.28
C LYS A 281 1.99 -10.76 15.53
N ILE A 282 3.30 -10.51 15.59
CA ILE A 282 3.94 -9.86 16.75
C ILE A 282 4.50 -8.48 16.39
N ASP A 283 4.03 -7.87 15.28
CA ASP A 283 4.39 -6.51 14.91
C ASP A 283 3.95 -5.51 16.00
N LYS A 284 4.91 -4.76 16.53
CA LYS A 284 4.68 -3.73 17.56
C LYS A 284 4.78 -2.30 17.02
N LEU A 285 5.22 -2.13 15.76
CA LEU A 285 5.35 -0.81 15.14
C LEU A 285 4.10 -0.44 14.33
N VAL A 286 3.54 -1.43 13.63
CA VAL A 286 2.26 -1.36 12.94
C VAL A 286 1.45 -2.59 13.37
N PRO A 287 0.92 -2.59 14.61
CA PRO A 287 0.25 -3.76 15.13
C PRO A 287 -1.01 -4.06 14.33
N TYR A 288 -1.22 -5.33 13.95
CA TYR A 288 -2.43 -5.77 13.26
C TYR A 288 -3.71 -5.37 14.02
N ALA A 289 -3.64 -5.35 15.35
CA ALA A 289 -4.73 -4.91 16.22
C ALA A 289 -5.23 -3.49 15.90
N ALA A 290 -4.38 -2.61 15.34
CA ALA A 290 -4.80 -1.28 14.94
C ALA A 290 -5.80 -1.33 13.76
N GLY A 291 -5.58 -2.20 12.77
CA GLY A 291 -6.50 -2.35 11.63
C GLY A 291 -7.67 -3.31 11.89
N LYS A 292 -7.56 -4.18 12.90
CA LYS A 292 -8.46 -5.31 13.12
C LYS A 292 -9.95 -4.93 13.21
N PRO A 293 -10.37 -3.87 13.93
CA PRO A 293 -11.79 -3.49 14.00
C PRO A 293 -12.38 -3.18 12.62
N PHE A 294 -11.69 -2.35 11.82
CA PHE A 294 -12.07 -2.07 10.43
C PHE A 294 -12.09 -3.34 9.57
N LEU A 295 -11.03 -4.14 9.63
CA LEU A 295 -10.89 -5.36 8.83
C LEU A 295 -11.98 -6.40 9.13
N ASN A 296 -12.45 -6.48 10.38
CA ASN A 296 -13.55 -7.38 10.74
C ASN A 296 -14.85 -7.00 10.01
N HIS A 297 -15.21 -5.72 10.00
CA HIS A 297 -16.38 -5.24 9.25
C HIS A 297 -16.19 -5.37 7.74
N PHE A 298 -14.99 -5.06 7.24
CA PHE A 298 -14.63 -5.20 5.83
C PHE A 298 -14.82 -6.63 5.33
N LYS A 299 -14.25 -7.62 6.04
CA LYS A 299 -14.40 -9.05 5.73
C LYS A 299 -15.85 -9.50 5.80
N ARG A 300 -16.59 -9.05 6.82
CA ARG A 300 -18.00 -9.38 7.00
C ARG A 300 -18.84 -8.92 5.81
N ILE A 301 -18.67 -7.68 5.37
CA ILE A 301 -19.42 -7.14 4.21
C ILE A 301 -19.09 -7.91 2.93
N ILE A 302 -17.81 -8.26 2.70
CA ILE A 302 -17.41 -9.08 1.53
C ILE A 302 -18.07 -10.46 1.58
N ALA A 303 -18.11 -11.10 2.75
CA ALA A 303 -18.73 -12.41 2.91
C ALA A 303 -20.26 -12.37 2.73
N GLU A 304 -20.91 -11.26 3.11
CA GLU A 304 -22.36 -11.07 3.03
C GLU A 304 -22.84 -10.60 1.64
N ASP A 305 -21.98 -9.94 0.84
CA ASP A 305 -22.34 -9.43 -0.48
C ASP A 305 -21.31 -9.78 -1.57
N SER A 306 -21.54 -10.94 -2.21
CA SER A 306 -20.72 -11.40 -3.33
C SER A 306 -20.81 -10.51 -4.57
N SER A 307 -21.82 -9.64 -4.71
CA SER A 307 -21.93 -8.72 -5.85
C SER A 307 -20.86 -7.63 -5.85
N LEU A 308 -20.17 -7.44 -4.73
CA LEU A 308 -19.01 -6.56 -4.65
C LEU A 308 -17.82 -7.11 -5.44
N ASP A 309 -17.72 -8.44 -5.63
CA ASP A 309 -16.62 -9.07 -6.35
C ASP A 309 -15.22 -8.64 -5.83
N ILE A 310 -15.11 -8.41 -4.52
CA ILE A 310 -13.85 -8.03 -3.87
C ILE A 310 -13.16 -9.29 -3.38
N SER A 311 -12.00 -9.59 -3.95
CA SER A 311 -11.14 -10.67 -3.45
C SER A 311 -10.25 -10.13 -2.33
N PHE A 312 -10.49 -10.49 -1.08
CA PHE A 312 -9.64 -10.09 0.05
C PHE A 312 -9.01 -11.30 0.75
N GLU A 313 -7.68 -11.37 0.71
CA GLU A 313 -6.91 -12.36 1.46
C GLU A 313 -6.11 -11.65 2.57
N ASP A 314 -6.25 -12.09 3.82
CA ASP A 314 -5.58 -11.48 4.97
C ASP A 314 -4.77 -12.53 5.74
N VAL A 315 -3.44 -12.40 5.65
CA VAL A 315 -2.49 -13.41 6.13
C VAL A 315 -1.60 -12.82 7.21
N LEU A 316 -1.61 -13.46 8.38
CA LEU A 316 -0.76 -13.11 9.50
C LEU A 316 0.34 -14.16 9.70
N PHE A 317 1.59 -13.73 9.68
CA PHE A 317 2.76 -14.61 9.79
C PHE A 317 3.19 -14.76 11.26
N ASP A 318 3.28 -16.02 11.71
CA ASP A 318 3.73 -16.38 13.05
C ASP A 318 5.18 -15.96 13.30
N GLY A 319 5.46 -15.42 14.50
CA GLY A 319 6.80 -15.00 14.90
C GLY A 319 7.38 -13.79 14.17
N VAL A 320 6.63 -13.19 13.23
CA VAL A 320 7.09 -12.03 12.46
C VAL A 320 6.66 -10.73 13.14
N GLY A 321 7.64 -9.84 13.38
CA GLY A 321 7.45 -8.48 13.87
C GLY A 321 7.21 -7.47 12.74
N HIS A 322 7.75 -6.26 12.86
CA HIS A 322 7.73 -5.27 11.77
C HIS A 322 8.80 -5.57 10.71
N ALA A 323 8.61 -6.68 10.00
CA ALA A 323 9.51 -7.12 8.96
C ALA A 323 8.70 -7.73 7.81
N PHE A 324 9.29 -7.71 6.63
CA PHE A 324 8.75 -8.34 5.44
C PHE A 324 9.72 -9.45 5.03
N PRO A 325 9.63 -10.65 5.63
CA PRO A 325 10.57 -11.75 5.36
C PRO A 325 10.33 -12.38 3.99
N GLN A 326 11.25 -13.27 3.58
CA GLN A 326 11.15 -14.00 2.32
C GLN A 326 9.78 -14.68 2.11
N ALA A 327 9.21 -15.32 3.14
CA ALA A 327 7.91 -15.97 3.02
C ALA A 327 6.76 -15.00 2.65
N MET A 328 6.82 -13.74 3.10
CA MET A 328 5.86 -12.71 2.67
C MET A 328 6.12 -12.29 1.22
N ALA A 329 7.39 -12.14 0.83
CA ALA A 329 7.77 -11.79 -0.54
C ALA A 329 7.38 -12.88 -1.54
N ASP A 330 7.56 -14.16 -1.19
CA ASP A 330 7.16 -15.31 -2.01
C ASP A 330 5.64 -15.35 -2.16
N LYS A 331 4.90 -15.24 -1.04
CA LYS A 331 3.44 -15.18 -1.06
C LYS A 331 2.92 -14.02 -1.92
N ALA A 332 3.53 -12.84 -1.82
CA ALA A 332 3.17 -11.67 -2.63
C ALA A 332 3.42 -11.91 -4.13
N ALA A 333 4.59 -12.45 -4.49
CA ALA A 333 4.96 -12.73 -5.87
C ALA A 333 4.02 -13.78 -6.50
N ASP A 334 3.78 -14.88 -5.81
CA ASP A 334 2.88 -15.94 -6.27
C ASP A 334 1.46 -15.42 -6.46
N TRP A 335 0.96 -14.65 -5.49
CA TRP A 335 -0.38 -14.08 -5.55
C TRP A 335 -0.54 -13.05 -6.68
N LEU A 336 0.46 -12.20 -6.92
CA LEU A 336 0.44 -11.25 -8.03
C LEU A 336 0.48 -11.95 -9.38
N CYS A 337 1.30 -12.99 -9.53
CA CYS A 337 1.37 -13.77 -10.76
C CYS A 337 0.07 -14.55 -11.00
N ASP A 338 -0.52 -15.16 -9.97
CA ASP A 338 -1.84 -15.79 -10.06
C ASP A 338 -2.92 -14.79 -10.46
N THR A 339 -2.78 -13.54 -9.99
CA THR A 339 -3.69 -12.46 -10.34
C THR A 339 -3.58 -12.07 -11.81
N LEU A 340 -2.35 -11.89 -12.29
CA LEU A 340 -2.11 -11.57 -13.69
C LEU A 340 -2.58 -12.67 -14.65
N THR A 341 -2.50 -13.94 -14.24
CA THR A 341 -3.06 -15.07 -15.00
C THR A 341 -4.58 -15.05 -15.08
N LYS A 342 -5.27 -14.59 -14.02
CA LYS A 342 -6.75 -14.58 -13.96
C LYS A 342 -7.37 -13.35 -14.62
N ASP A 343 -6.62 -12.25 -14.69
CA ASP A 343 -7.08 -10.95 -15.22
C ASP A 343 -7.18 -10.92 -16.77
N ASP A 344 -7.73 -11.97 -17.39
CA ASP A 344 -8.18 -11.94 -18.80
C ASP A 344 -9.62 -11.38 -18.93
N ALA A 345 -10.25 -11.02 -17.81
CA ALA A 345 -11.66 -10.69 -17.71
C ALA A 345 -11.94 -9.16 -17.69
N GLY A 346 -11.70 -8.45 -18.78
CA GLY A 346 -12.28 -7.12 -19.06
C GLY A 346 -12.01 -6.01 -18.02
N PRO A 347 -12.52 -4.78 -18.27
CA PRO A 347 -12.33 -3.66 -17.36
C PRO A 347 -13.11 -3.84 -16.06
N VAL A 348 -12.44 -3.61 -14.92
CA VAL A 348 -13.04 -3.57 -13.59
C VAL A 348 -13.96 -2.35 -13.48
N SER A 349 -15.21 -2.56 -13.03
CA SER A 349 -16.20 -1.48 -12.86
C SER A 349 -15.95 -0.70 -11.56
N SER A 350 -14.80 -0.02 -11.45
CA SER A 350 -14.60 1.03 -10.45
C SER A 350 -15.12 2.34 -11.05
N LYS A 351 -16.03 3.04 -10.34
CA LYS A 351 -16.84 4.12 -10.94
C LYS A 351 -16.18 5.51 -10.91
N ILE A 352 -14.97 5.61 -10.38
CA ILE A 352 -14.36 6.89 -10.02
C ILE A 352 -12.88 6.85 -10.26
#